data_AF-A0A060CFL7-F1
#
_entry.id   AF-A0A060CFL7-F1
#
_cell.length_a   1.000
_cell.length_b   1.000
_cell.length_c   1.000
_cell.angle_alpha   90.00
_cell.angle_beta   90.00
_cell.angle_gamma   90.00
#
_symmetry.space_group_name_H-M   'P 1'
#
loop_
_entity.id
_entity.type
_entity.pdbx_description
1 polymer ?
#
loop_
_entity_poly.entity_id
_entity_poly.type
_entity_poly.pdbx_seq_one_letter_code
_entity_poly.pdbx_strand_id
1 'polypeptide(L)'
;MGGIGVESGEAVKALDSVKERLDTAHGIVLLNPPYADYHVELGEVSSYPPGYKENAGIFCHNNPWVIIAETVVGRGERAFEYYKKIAPAYREEISEVHRVEPYVYAQMIAGKDAVRHGEAK
;
A
#
# COMPACT_ATOMS: atom_id res chain seq x y z
N MET A 1 -6.98 17.00 -1.34
CA MET A 1 -7.27 16.25 -2.58
C MET A 1 -7.93 17.18 -3.57
N GLY A 2 -7.58 17.13 -4.86
CA GLY A 2 -8.00 18.13 -5.86
C GLY A 2 -9.39 17.93 -6.49
N GLY A 3 -10.13 16.88 -6.11
CA GLY A 3 -11.50 16.63 -6.62
C GLY A 3 -11.62 16.19 -8.09
N ILE A 4 -10.50 16.01 -8.80
CA ILE A 4 -10.47 15.62 -10.21
C ILE A 4 -11.13 14.25 -10.40
N GLY A 5 -12.11 14.17 -11.32
CA GLY A 5 -12.77 12.92 -11.69
C GLY A 5 -13.82 12.43 -10.68
N VAL A 6 -14.19 13.23 -9.66
CA VAL A 6 -15.22 12.82 -8.68
C VAL A 6 -16.60 12.80 -9.33
N GLU A 7 -17.00 13.87 -10.03
CA GLU A 7 -18.31 13.97 -10.67
C GLU A 7 -18.45 13.08 -11.91
N SER A 8 -17.37 12.95 -12.68
CA SER A 8 -17.33 12.14 -13.90
C SER A 8 -17.04 10.65 -13.65
N GLY A 9 -16.70 10.27 -12.41
CA GLY A 9 -16.58 8.89 -11.96
C GLY A 9 -15.20 8.24 -12.13
N GLU A 10 -14.23 8.91 -12.75
CA GLU A 10 -12.87 8.38 -12.92
C GLU A 10 -12.14 8.22 -11.59
N ALA A 11 -12.41 9.08 -10.60
CA ALA A 11 -11.83 8.94 -9.26
C ALA A 11 -12.25 7.61 -8.61
N VAL A 12 -13.53 7.27 -8.72
CA VAL A 12 -14.08 6.00 -8.26
C VAL A 12 -13.45 4.83 -9.01
N LYS A 13 -13.36 4.90 -10.34
CA LYS A 13 -12.74 3.86 -11.18
C LYS A 13 -11.26 3.65 -10.82
N ALA A 14 -10.52 4.72 -10.55
CA ALA A 14 -9.13 4.65 -10.12
C ALA A 14 -9.00 3.97 -8.75
N LEU A 15 -9.82 4.34 -7.77
CA LEU A 15 -9.82 3.72 -6.43
C LEU A 15 -10.26 2.26 -6.45
N ASP A 16 -11.22 1.90 -7.30
CA ASP A 16 -11.60 0.50 -7.49
C ASP A 16 -10.46 -0.31 -8.13
N SER A 17 -9.68 0.29 -9.04
CA SER A 17 -8.46 -0.35 -9.58
C SER A 17 -7.38 -0.54 -8.51
N VAL A 18 -7.25 0.39 -7.56
CA VAL A 18 -6.36 0.23 -6.39
C VAL A 18 -6.81 -0.96 -5.55
N LYS A 19 -8.11 -1.05 -5.24
CA LYS A 19 -8.68 -2.18 -4.48
C LYS A 19 -8.42 -3.51 -5.16
N GLU A 20 -8.62 -3.59 -6.48
CA GLU A 20 -8.46 -4.82 -7.24
C GLU A 20 -6.98 -5.23 -7.37
N ARG A 21 -6.10 -4.28 -7.68
CA ARG A 21 -4.73 -4.60 -8.14
C ARG A 21 -3.66 -4.46 -7.07
N LEU A 22 -3.86 -3.58 -6.09
CA LEU A 22 -2.81 -3.16 -5.15
C LEU A 22 -3.11 -3.52 -3.69
N ASP A 23 -4.38 -3.75 -3.34
CA ASP A 23 -4.77 -4.08 -1.97
C ASP A 23 -4.27 -5.47 -1.52
N THR A 24 -3.92 -5.58 -0.24
CA THR A 24 -3.50 -6.82 0.42
C THR A 24 -4.05 -6.88 1.85
N ALA A 25 -3.74 -7.93 2.60
CA ALA A 25 -4.04 -8.00 4.03
C ALA A 25 -3.20 -7.03 4.89
N HIS A 26 -2.04 -6.59 4.40
CA HIS A 26 -1.08 -5.79 5.17
C HIS A 26 -0.97 -4.32 4.72
N GLY A 27 -1.73 -3.91 3.71
CA GLY A 27 -1.71 -2.56 3.12
C GLY A 27 -1.70 -2.57 1.60
N ILE A 28 -1.56 -1.40 0.98
CA ILE A 28 -1.57 -1.20 -0.46
C ILE A 28 -0.13 -1.18 -0.98
N VAL A 29 0.19 -2.06 -1.94
CA VAL A 29 1.52 -2.06 -2.59
C VAL A 29 1.69 -0.86 -3.52
N LEU A 30 2.93 -0.41 -3.70
CA LEU A 30 3.25 0.81 -4.47
C LEU A 30 2.90 0.69 -5.96
N LEU A 31 3.12 -0.48 -6.56
CA LEU A 31 2.82 -0.78 -7.96
C LEU A 31 2.56 -2.28 -8.16
N ASN A 32 1.94 -2.65 -9.29
CA ASN A 32 1.73 -4.06 -9.68
C ASN A 32 1.56 -4.18 -11.21
N PRO A 33 2.20 -5.15 -11.88
CA PRO A 33 3.17 -6.11 -11.33
C PRO A 33 4.51 -5.45 -10.96
N PRO A 34 5.31 -6.05 -10.05
CA PRO A 34 6.69 -5.62 -9.79
C PRO A 34 7.57 -5.83 -11.02
N TYR A 35 8.69 -5.09 -11.08
CA TYR A 35 9.74 -5.34 -12.05
C TYR A 35 10.57 -6.56 -11.63
N ALA A 36 10.71 -7.55 -12.52
CA ALA A 36 11.52 -8.74 -12.27
C ALA A 36 13.00 -8.54 -12.65
N ASP A 37 13.25 -7.70 -13.64
CA ASP A 37 14.56 -7.37 -14.16
C ASP A 37 14.87 -5.88 -13.95
N TYR A 38 16.16 -5.51 -14.01
CA TYR A 38 16.57 -4.12 -13.93
C TYR A 38 16.26 -3.35 -15.22
N HIS A 39 15.65 -2.18 -15.07
CA HIS A 39 15.28 -1.26 -16.14
C HIS A 39 16.08 0.04 -15.99
N VAL A 40 17.11 0.22 -16.83
CA VAL A 40 18.01 1.39 -16.75
C VAL A 40 17.28 2.72 -16.92
N GLU A 41 16.22 2.74 -17.73
CA GLU A 41 15.36 3.89 -17.98
C GLU A 41 14.48 4.27 -16.77
N LEU A 42 14.29 3.36 -15.83
CA LEU A 42 13.50 3.58 -14.61
C LEU A 42 14.37 3.78 -13.37
N GLY A 43 15.64 3.39 -13.43
CA GLY A 43 16.59 3.54 -12.32
C GLY A 43 16.23 2.67 -11.11
N GLU A 44 16.38 3.25 -9.91
CA GLU A 44 16.40 2.52 -8.65
C GLU A 44 15.13 1.72 -8.34
N VAL A 45 13.95 2.15 -8.83
CA VAL A 45 12.68 1.44 -8.60
C VAL A 45 12.70 0.00 -9.09
N SER A 46 13.51 -0.32 -10.12
CA SER A 46 13.64 -1.66 -10.68
C SER A 46 14.82 -2.45 -10.10
N SER A 47 15.61 -1.84 -9.20
CA SER A 47 16.79 -2.47 -8.59
C SER A 47 16.46 -3.32 -7.35
N TYR A 48 15.32 -3.05 -6.71
CA TYR A 48 14.86 -3.84 -5.57
C TYR A 48 14.24 -5.16 -6.04
N PRO A 49 14.43 -6.27 -5.31
CA PRO A 49 13.67 -7.49 -5.57
C PRO A 49 12.15 -7.25 -5.45
N PRO A 50 11.32 -7.99 -6.20
CA PRO A 50 9.86 -7.89 -6.14
C PRO A 50 9.28 -7.90 -4.72
N GLY A 51 8.38 -6.96 -4.45
CA GLY A 51 7.67 -6.85 -3.18
C GLY A 51 8.44 -6.12 -2.07
N TYR A 52 9.62 -5.57 -2.36
CA TYR A 52 10.40 -4.80 -1.39
C TYR A 52 10.53 -3.36 -1.82
N LYS A 53 10.50 -2.46 -0.83
CA LYS A 53 10.82 -1.05 -1.03
C LYS A 53 9.98 -0.48 -2.19
N GLU A 54 10.54 0.34 -3.06
CA GLU A 54 9.81 1.01 -4.12
C GLU A 54 9.31 0.04 -5.21
N ASN A 55 9.85 -1.18 -5.29
CA ASN A 55 9.38 -2.21 -6.23
C ASN A 55 8.27 -3.08 -5.62
N ALA A 56 7.04 -2.54 -5.63
CA ALA A 56 5.84 -3.23 -5.11
C ALA A 56 5.87 -3.57 -3.60
N GLY A 57 6.71 -2.92 -2.80
CA GLY A 57 6.54 -2.92 -1.35
C GLY A 57 5.31 -2.10 -0.93
N ILE A 58 4.84 -2.33 0.30
CA ILE A 58 3.80 -1.50 0.92
C ILE A 58 4.52 -0.33 1.59
N PHE A 59 4.49 0.83 0.94
CA PHE A 59 5.00 2.07 1.50
C PHE A 59 3.91 2.73 2.36
N CYS A 60 4.00 2.56 3.69
CA CYS A 60 2.98 3.04 4.62
C CYS A 60 2.69 4.54 4.48
N HIS A 61 3.66 5.32 4.01
CA HIS A 61 3.51 6.77 3.79
C HIS A 61 2.43 7.11 2.74
N ASN A 62 2.35 6.37 1.62
CA ASN A 62 1.46 6.72 0.52
C ASN A 62 0.04 6.15 0.67
N ASN A 63 -0.13 5.15 1.54
CA ASN A 63 -1.41 4.54 1.85
C ASN A 63 -2.44 5.56 2.40
N PRO A 64 -2.08 6.49 3.32
CA PRO A 64 -2.90 7.62 3.72
C PRO A 64 -3.48 8.45 2.58
N TRP A 65 -2.80 8.58 1.44
CA TRP A 65 -3.35 9.34 0.31
C TRP A 65 -4.56 8.65 -0.29
N VAL A 66 -4.50 7.32 -0.42
CA VAL A 66 -5.65 6.50 -0.85
C VAL A 66 -6.76 6.52 0.22
N ILE A 67 -6.40 6.42 1.49
CA ILE A 67 -7.36 6.51 2.61
C ILE A 67 -8.15 7.82 2.54
N ILE A 68 -7.46 8.96 2.38
CA ILE A 68 -8.09 10.27 2.23
C ILE A 68 -8.88 10.34 0.91
N ALA A 69 -8.42 9.72 -0.17
CA ALA A 69 -9.15 9.69 -1.43
C ALA A 69 -10.47 8.93 -1.33
N GLU A 70 -10.50 7.81 -0.61
CA GLU A 70 -11.73 7.05 -0.34
C GLU A 70 -12.73 7.90 0.47
N THR A 71 -12.28 8.73 1.42
CA THR A 71 -13.19 9.64 2.13
C THR A 71 -13.77 10.72 1.22
N VAL A 72 -12.99 11.24 0.27
CA VAL A 72 -13.44 12.25 -0.71
C VAL A 72 -14.58 11.74 -1.59
N VAL A 73 -14.56 10.46 -1.97
CA VAL A 73 -15.66 9.84 -2.75
C VAL A 73 -16.76 9.22 -1.87
N GLY A 74 -16.74 9.48 -0.56
CA GLY A 74 -17.79 9.04 0.38
C GLY A 74 -17.70 7.58 0.83
N ARG A 75 -16.56 6.90 0.64
CA ARG A 75 -16.35 5.49 0.99
C ARG A 75 -15.64 5.32 2.34
N GLY A 76 -16.25 5.86 3.39
CA GLY A 76 -15.67 5.89 4.74
C GLY A 76 -15.30 4.51 5.32
N GLU A 77 -16.10 3.48 5.05
CA GLU A 77 -15.77 2.12 5.52
C GLU A 77 -14.49 1.57 4.88
N ARG A 78 -14.30 1.81 3.57
CA ARG A 78 -13.10 1.38 2.85
C ARG A 78 -11.86 2.17 3.27
N ALA A 79 -12.02 3.48 3.51
CA ALA A 79 -10.97 4.30 4.09
C ALA A 79 -10.50 3.73 5.44
N PHE A 80 -11.45 3.36 6.32
CA PHE A 80 -11.12 2.79 7.63
C PHE A 80 -10.58 1.36 7.54
N GLU A 81 -11.03 0.56 6.57
CA GLU A 81 -10.44 -0.74 6.25
C GLU A 81 -8.94 -0.60 5.98
N TYR A 82 -8.55 0.29 5.06
CA TYR A 82 -7.14 0.53 4.72
C TYR A 82 -6.32 1.07 5.89
N TYR A 83 -6.88 1.99 6.69
CA TYR A 83 -6.21 2.50 7.88
C TYR A 83 -5.81 1.38 8.85
N LYS A 84 -6.76 0.48 9.17
CA LYS A 84 -6.50 -0.63 10.10
C LYS A 84 -5.42 -1.59 9.62
N LYS A 85 -5.21 -1.73 8.31
CA LYS A 85 -4.18 -2.64 7.77
C LYS A 85 -2.75 -2.22 8.12
N ILE A 86 -2.51 -0.93 8.32
CA ILE A 86 -1.18 -0.36 8.56
C ILE A 86 -1.01 0.26 9.95
N ALA A 87 -2.10 0.55 10.67
CA ALA A 87 -2.05 1.16 11.99
C ALA A 87 -1.50 0.19 13.06
N PRO A 88 -0.51 0.59 13.88
CA PRO A 88 0.22 -0.33 14.78
C PRO A 88 -0.68 -1.11 15.75
N ALA A 89 -1.62 -0.42 16.40
CA ALA A 89 -2.56 -1.05 17.34
C ALA A 89 -3.44 -2.15 16.72
N TYR A 90 -3.67 -2.11 15.40
CA TYR A 90 -4.43 -3.15 14.69
C TYR A 90 -3.54 -4.28 14.17
N ARG A 91 -2.23 -4.15 14.32
CA ARG A 91 -1.21 -5.13 13.90
C ARG A 91 -0.49 -5.79 15.07
N GLU A 92 -0.76 -5.36 16.30
CA GLU A 92 -0.13 -5.90 17.51
C GLU A 92 -0.27 -7.43 17.61
N GLU A 93 -1.44 -7.98 17.32
CA GLU A 93 -1.72 -9.42 17.32
C GLU A 93 -0.92 -10.22 16.28
N ILE A 94 -0.35 -9.55 15.28
CA ILE A 94 0.49 -10.16 14.24
C ILE A 94 1.95 -9.72 14.34
N SER A 95 2.42 -9.34 15.54
CA SER A 95 3.80 -8.87 15.78
C SER A 95 4.87 -9.87 15.29
N GLU A 96 4.61 -11.17 15.37
CA GLU A 96 5.53 -12.20 14.83
C GLU A 96 5.68 -12.13 13.31
N VAL A 97 4.65 -11.68 12.60
CA VAL A 97 4.74 -11.39 11.15
C VAL A 97 5.33 -10.00 10.94
N HIS A 98 4.93 -9.00 11.73
CA HIS A 98 5.33 -7.61 11.52
C HIS A 98 6.82 -7.33 11.85
N ARG A 99 7.40 -8.06 12.80
CA ARG A 99 8.80 -8.06 13.24
C ARG A 99 9.35 -6.79 13.90
N VAL A 100 8.66 -5.65 13.79
CA VAL A 100 9.07 -4.36 14.38
C VAL A 100 8.08 -3.91 15.46
N GLU A 101 8.32 -2.75 16.07
CA GLU A 101 7.58 -2.20 17.20
C GLU A 101 6.05 -2.11 16.93
N PRO A 102 5.20 -2.68 17.81
CA PRO A 102 3.74 -2.69 17.62
C PRO A 102 3.04 -1.38 18.00
N TYR A 103 3.79 -0.32 18.31
CA TYR A 103 3.28 0.96 18.82
C TYR A 103 3.66 2.17 17.96
N VAL A 104 4.42 1.97 16.87
CA VAL A 104 4.79 3.01 15.90
C VAL A 104 4.67 2.49 14.48
N TYR A 105 4.46 3.39 13.51
CA TYR A 105 4.46 3.01 12.10
C TYR A 105 5.88 2.72 11.62
N ALA A 106 6.03 1.71 10.77
CA ALA A 106 7.22 1.49 9.97
C ALA A 106 7.15 2.24 8.64
N GLN A 107 8.30 2.46 7.99
CA GLN A 107 8.33 3.02 6.65
C GLN A 107 7.70 2.06 5.64
N MET A 108 8.10 0.78 5.69
CA MET A 108 7.78 -0.20 4.67
C MET A 108 7.35 -1.54 5.30
N ILE A 109 6.38 -2.17 4.65
CA ILE A 109 5.99 -3.57 4.89
C ILE A 109 6.21 -4.31 3.56
N ALA A 110 6.83 -5.50 3.60
CA ALA A 110 7.04 -6.29 2.39
C ALA A 110 5.69 -6.63 1.75
N GLY A 111 5.58 -6.40 0.44
CA GLY A 111 4.36 -6.58 -0.36
C GLY A 111 4.09 -8.03 -0.76
N LYS A 112 2.97 -8.25 -1.46
CA LYS A 112 2.46 -9.59 -1.81
C LYS A 112 3.37 -10.42 -2.71
N ASP A 113 4.28 -9.77 -3.44
CA ASP A 113 5.23 -10.42 -4.33
C ASP A 113 6.56 -10.81 -3.61
N ALA A 114 6.70 -10.46 -2.33
CA ALA A 114 7.83 -10.86 -1.50
C ALA A 114 7.55 -12.16 -0.73
N VAL A 115 8.58 -13.01 -0.58
CA VAL A 115 8.50 -14.23 0.26
C VAL A 115 8.17 -13.90 1.72
N ARG A 116 8.48 -12.69 2.16
CA ARG A 116 8.29 -12.19 3.53
C ARG A 116 7.10 -11.24 3.66
N HIS A 117 6.07 -11.39 2.83
CA HIS A 117 4.87 -10.55 2.84
C HIS A 117 4.35 -10.32 4.28
N GLY A 118 4.23 -9.05 4.68
CA GLY A 118 3.80 -8.66 6.02
C GLY A 118 4.91 -8.28 7.00
N GLU A 119 6.18 -8.65 6.74
CA GLU A 119 7.33 -8.22 7.54
C GLU A 119 7.66 -6.74 7.28
N ALA A 120 7.87 -5.96 8.34
CA ALA A 120 8.24 -4.55 8.23
C ALA A 120 9.74 -4.29 8.42
N LYS A 121 10.19 -3.16 7.89
CA LYS A 121 11.58 -2.71 7.84
C LYS A 121 11.68 -1.18 7.99
#